data_AF-A0A831XIK0-F1
#
_entry.id   AF-A0A831XIK0-F1
#
_cell.length_a   1.000
_cell.length_b   1.000
_cell.length_c   1.000
_cell.angle_alpha   90.00
_cell.angle_beta   90.00
_cell.angle_gamma   90.00
#
_symmetry.space_group_name_H-M   'P 1'
#
loop_
_entity.id
_entity.type
_entity.pdbx_description
1 polymer ?
#
loop_
_entity_poly.entity_id
_entity_poly.type
_entity_poly.pdbx_seq_one_letter_code
_entity_poly.pdbx_strand_id
1 'polypeptide(L)'
;LELNDNYGYDGPLYLSPGRSIGQRLVPMVRDLRFLWEEMPQETLDEQKQKVRDNLRQALMGWARGKGEGSDYTDNVAIQRFNPPGHWYEFPNMLRNGVLARILDEHPQVETIMLHNIDTLGADLDPEPLGIHLDSGMALTFEVVSRRVDDRGGGLARVNGKPRLMEGLAQPREEDEFRLRYYNSMTTWIQVDPMLAIFGLEREDLAGPEEKIAEAVRRMATRMPTYVTIKDVKRRWGHGQEDVYPVAQFEKLWSDMTALSEVPCGYIAVPRMRGQQLKDPDQLDAWANDGSREYVAGLGIFD
;
A
#
# COMPACT_ATOMS: atom_id res chain seq x y z
N LEU A 1 -6.05 -13.70 16.32
CA LEU A 1 -6.96 -12.91 17.18
C LEU A 1 -7.38 -13.75 18.37
N GLU A 2 -8.15 -14.83 18.18
CA GLU A 2 -8.49 -15.77 19.26
C GLU A 2 -7.26 -16.32 20.03
N LEU A 3 -6.20 -16.72 19.31
CA LEU A 3 -4.96 -17.21 19.95
C LEU A 3 -4.24 -16.18 20.84
N ASN A 4 -4.52 -14.89 20.67
CA ASN A 4 -3.92 -13.80 21.45
C ASN A 4 -4.98 -13.07 22.28
N ASP A 5 -6.14 -13.69 22.54
CA ASP A 5 -7.25 -13.10 23.30
C ASP A 5 -7.66 -11.69 22.83
N ASN A 6 -7.69 -11.50 21.51
CA ASN A 6 -7.93 -10.20 20.85
C ASN A 6 -7.05 -9.05 21.35
N TYR A 7 -5.88 -9.35 21.92
CA TYR A 7 -5.00 -8.38 22.58
C TYR A 7 -5.72 -7.55 23.65
N GLY A 8 -6.70 -8.14 24.35
CA GLY A 8 -7.48 -7.45 25.38
C GLY A 8 -8.50 -6.44 24.86
N TYR A 9 -8.81 -6.45 23.56
CA TYR A 9 -9.83 -5.55 22.99
C TYR A 9 -11.24 -6.15 23.13
N ASP A 10 -12.05 -5.52 23.99
CA ASP A 10 -13.43 -5.95 24.31
C ASP A 10 -14.48 -5.54 23.26
N GLY A 11 -14.11 -4.66 22.30
CA GLY A 11 -15.02 -4.15 21.29
C GLY A 11 -15.23 -5.10 20.09
N PRO A 12 -16.16 -4.77 19.18
CA PRO A 12 -16.36 -5.54 17.95
C PRO A 12 -15.08 -5.58 17.10
N LEU A 13 -14.67 -6.79 16.70
CA LEU A 13 -13.47 -7.02 15.91
C LEU A 13 -13.80 -7.88 14.68
N TYR A 14 -13.54 -7.32 13.50
CA TYR A 14 -13.83 -7.97 12.23
C TYR A 14 -12.54 -8.31 11.50
N LEU A 15 -12.44 -9.54 11.02
CA LEU A 15 -11.39 -9.94 10.08
C LEU A 15 -11.90 -9.77 8.65
N SER A 16 -11.18 -8.95 7.88
CA SER A 16 -11.46 -8.75 6.46
C SER A 16 -10.53 -9.62 5.61
N PRO A 17 -10.97 -10.83 5.17
CA PRO A 17 -10.13 -11.68 4.34
C PRO A 17 -9.94 -11.07 2.95
N GLY A 18 -8.70 -11.11 2.45
CA GLY A 18 -8.40 -10.69 1.09
C GLY A 18 -9.17 -11.52 0.06
N ARG A 19 -9.79 -10.83 -0.90
CA ARG A 19 -10.46 -11.43 -2.08
C ARG A 19 -9.72 -11.12 -3.39
N SER A 20 -8.52 -10.58 -3.27
CA SER A 20 -7.68 -10.11 -4.37
C SER A 20 -6.27 -10.66 -4.20
N ILE A 21 -5.75 -11.31 -5.25
CA ILE A 21 -4.39 -11.86 -5.28
C ILE A 21 -3.80 -11.66 -6.68
N GLY A 22 -2.54 -11.26 -6.75
CA GLY A 22 -1.80 -11.08 -8.00
C GLY A 22 -0.99 -12.33 -8.35
N GLN A 23 -1.04 -12.75 -9.61
CA GLN A 23 -0.13 -13.75 -10.16
C GLN A 23 1.13 -13.02 -10.62
N ARG A 24 2.29 -13.44 -10.10
CA ARG A 24 3.60 -12.94 -10.56
C ARG A 24 3.87 -13.43 -11.97
N LEU A 25 4.54 -12.61 -12.76
CA LEU A 25 4.91 -12.91 -14.13
C LEU A 25 6.41 -13.07 -14.27
N VAL A 26 6.82 -13.80 -15.30
CA VAL A 26 8.18 -13.71 -15.84
C VAL A 26 8.38 -12.28 -16.33
N PRO A 27 9.41 -11.56 -15.87
CA PRO A 27 9.58 -10.15 -16.19
C PRO A 27 9.94 -9.95 -17.66
N MET A 28 9.62 -8.78 -18.22
CA MET A 28 10.13 -8.42 -19.54
C MET A 28 11.61 -8.09 -19.43
N VAL A 29 12.41 -8.46 -20.41
CA VAL A 29 13.83 -8.14 -20.48
C VAL A 29 14.07 -6.64 -20.51
N ARG A 30 13.16 -5.87 -21.12
CA ARG A 30 13.24 -4.40 -21.11
C ARG A 30 13.15 -3.84 -19.68
N ASP A 31 12.30 -4.43 -18.83
CA ASP A 31 12.09 -3.96 -17.46
C ASP A 31 13.31 -4.32 -16.60
N LEU A 32 13.91 -5.49 -16.84
CA LEU A 32 15.18 -5.89 -16.22
C LEU A 32 16.36 -4.98 -16.63
N ARG A 33 16.44 -4.59 -17.91
CA ARG A 33 17.46 -3.63 -18.38
C ARG A 33 17.30 -2.28 -17.72
N PHE A 34 16.08 -1.75 -17.71
CA PHE A 34 15.79 -0.50 -17.02
C PHE A 34 16.24 -0.55 -15.56
N LEU A 35 15.87 -1.61 -14.85
CA LEU A 35 16.24 -1.80 -13.44
C LEU A 35 17.75 -1.90 -13.20
N TRP A 36 18.50 -2.56 -14.10
CA TRP A 36 19.90 -2.91 -13.85
C TRP A 36 20.92 -2.02 -14.53
N GLU A 37 20.54 -1.38 -15.63
CA GLU A 37 21.42 -0.60 -16.51
C GLU A 37 21.10 0.89 -16.45
N GLU A 38 19.84 1.28 -16.20
CA GLU A 38 19.42 2.70 -16.20
C GLU A 38 19.26 3.29 -14.79
N MET A 39 18.75 2.50 -13.83
CA MET A 39 18.62 2.94 -12.43
C MET A 39 19.98 2.98 -11.71
N PRO A 40 20.19 3.90 -10.75
CA PRO A 40 21.41 3.96 -9.96
C PRO A 40 21.81 2.61 -9.35
N GLN A 41 23.07 2.22 -9.52
CA GLN A 41 23.61 0.95 -9.01
C GLN A 41 24.81 1.22 -8.10
N GLU A 42 25.00 0.36 -7.11
CA GLU A 42 26.26 0.32 -6.36
C GLU A 42 27.43 0.04 -7.32
N THR A 43 28.50 0.82 -7.17
CA THR A 43 29.76 0.62 -7.89
C THR A 43 30.55 -0.49 -7.20
N LEU A 44 30.80 -1.58 -7.91
CA LEU A 44 31.57 -2.72 -7.41
C LEU A 44 32.98 -2.72 -8.00
N ASP A 45 33.89 -3.46 -7.37
CA ASP A 45 35.18 -3.78 -8.00
C ASP A 45 34.97 -4.56 -9.31
N GLU A 46 35.96 -4.50 -10.20
CA GLU A 46 35.86 -5.02 -11.57
C GLU A 46 35.46 -6.51 -11.62
N GLN A 47 36.02 -7.33 -10.71
CA GLN A 47 35.73 -8.76 -10.68
C GLN A 47 34.28 -9.02 -10.25
N LYS A 48 33.82 -8.37 -9.18
CA LYS A 48 32.42 -8.49 -8.74
C LYS A 48 31.44 -7.93 -9.76
N GLN A 49 31.80 -6.83 -10.43
CA GLN A 49 30.99 -6.26 -11.50
C GLN A 49 30.79 -7.29 -12.63
N LYS A 50 31.87 -7.93 -13.09
CA LYS A 50 31.79 -8.96 -14.13
C LYS A 50 30.92 -10.15 -13.72
N VAL A 51 31.02 -10.60 -12.46
CA VAL A 51 30.15 -11.67 -11.94
C VAL A 51 28.69 -11.25 -11.92
N ARG A 52 28.39 -10.02 -11.46
CA ARG A 52 27.04 -9.45 -11.45
C ARG A 52 26.46 -9.35 -12.86
N ASP A 53 27.23 -8.87 -13.82
CA ASP A 53 26.79 -8.72 -15.20
C ASP A 53 26.52 -10.06 -15.87
N ASN A 54 27.37 -11.07 -15.63
CA ASN A 54 27.13 -12.44 -16.11
C ASN A 54 25.82 -13.02 -15.54
N LEU A 55 25.56 -12.83 -14.24
CA LEU A 55 24.32 -13.25 -13.61
C LEU A 55 23.11 -12.56 -14.24
N ARG A 56 23.16 -11.24 -14.41
CA ARG A 56 22.08 -10.45 -15.04
C ARG A 56 21.81 -10.90 -16.48
N GLN A 57 22.84 -11.16 -17.27
CA GLN A 57 22.69 -11.71 -18.62
C GLN A 57 22.04 -13.10 -18.61
N ALA A 58 22.42 -13.97 -17.67
CA ALA A 58 21.80 -15.27 -17.50
C ALA A 58 20.30 -15.15 -17.12
N LEU A 59 19.95 -14.23 -16.22
CA LEU A 59 18.57 -13.98 -15.80
C LEU A 59 17.71 -13.38 -16.94
N MET A 60 18.27 -12.47 -17.74
CA MET A 60 17.59 -12.00 -18.96
C MET A 60 17.40 -13.12 -19.99
N GLY A 61 18.40 -14.00 -20.14
CA GLY A 61 18.30 -15.19 -20.97
C GLY A 61 17.22 -16.15 -20.49
N TRP A 62 17.12 -16.36 -19.17
CA TRP A 62 16.07 -17.13 -18.53
C TRP A 62 14.68 -16.54 -18.80
N ALA A 63 14.50 -15.23 -18.63
CA ALA A 63 13.22 -14.56 -18.88
C ALA A 63 12.77 -14.73 -20.35
N ARG A 64 13.68 -14.52 -21.30
CA ARG A 64 13.44 -14.79 -22.72
C ARG A 64 13.07 -16.25 -23.00
N GLY A 65 13.82 -17.19 -22.41
CA GLY A 65 13.60 -18.62 -22.61
C GLY A 65 12.30 -19.14 -21.99
N LYS A 66 11.85 -18.56 -20.88
CA LYS A 66 10.56 -18.87 -20.26
C LYS A 66 9.36 -18.20 -20.93
N GLY A 67 9.58 -17.08 -21.61
CA GLY A 67 8.55 -16.26 -22.24
C GLY A 67 8.24 -15.03 -21.39
N GLU A 68 8.68 -13.87 -21.86
CA GLU A 68 8.47 -12.58 -21.20
C GLU A 68 6.98 -12.28 -21.01
N GLY A 69 6.58 -11.87 -19.80
CA GLY A 69 5.20 -11.56 -19.45
C GLY A 69 4.29 -12.78 -19.24
N SER A 70 4.81 -14.00 -19.33
CA SER A 70 4.04 -15.22 -19.03
C SER A 70 3.87 -15.43 -17.52
N ASP A 71 2.87 -16.22 -17.14
CA ASP A 71 2.66 -16.57 -15.73
C ASP A 71 3.86 -17.29 -15.13
N TYR A 72 4.35 -16.82 -13.99
CA TYR A 72 5.35 -17.53 -13.21
C TYR A 72 4.69 -18.67 -12.41
N THR A 73 4.68 -19.87 -12.98
CA THR A 73 3.97 -21.05 -12.43
C THR A 73 4.89 -22.08 -11.77
N ASP A 74 6.19 -22.06 -12.09
CA ASP A 74 7.18 -23.09 -11.71
C ASP A 74 7.77 -22.91 -10.28
N ASN A 75 6.93 -22.64 -9.27
CA ASN A 75 7.35 -22.49 -7.87
C ASN A 75 6.19 -22.79 -6.88
N VAL A 76 6.44 -22.68 -5.58
CA VAL A 76 5.39 -22.79 -4.54
C VAL A 76 4.47 -21.56 -4.53
N ALA A 77 3.23 -21.71 -4.08
CA ALA A 77 2.20 -20.67 -4.14
C ALA A 77 2.65 -19.31 -3.56
N ILE A 78 3.29 -19.29 -2.40
CA ILE A 78 3.78 -18.06 -1.75
C ILE A 78 4.87 -17.31 -2.56
N GLN A 79 5.57 -18.01 -3.45
CA GLN A 79 6.54 -17.42 -4.37
C GLN A 79 5.90 -17.03 -5.72
N ARG A 80 4.73 -17.58 -6.05
CA ARG A 80 4.01 -17.30 -7.31
C ARG A 80 3.01 -16.16 -7.20
N PHE A 81 2.48 -15.93 -6.02
CA PHE A 81 1.46 -14.94 -5.80
C PHE A 81 1.97 -13.78 -4.94
N ASN A 82 1.33 -12.61 -5.09
CA ASN A 82 1.59 -11.44 -4.27
C ASN A 82 0.27 -10.74 -3.88
N PRO A 83 0.22 -10.03 -2.74
CA PRO A 83 -0.83 -9.06 -2.51
C PRO A 83 -0.73 -7.94 -3.56
N PRO A 84 -1.84 -7.56 -4.24
CA PRO A 84 -1.82 -6.62 -5.37
C PRO A 84 -1.78 -5.13 -4.95
N GLY A 85 -1.30 -4.84 -3.75
CA GLY A 85 -1.23 -3.49 -3.17
C GLY A 85 -2.43 -3.10 -2.32
N HIS A 86 -2.21 -2.13 -1.44
CA HIS A 86 -3.14 -1.72 -0.37
C HIS A 86 -4.35 -0.92 -0.87
N TRP A 87 -4.45 -0.58 -2.17
CA TRP A 87 -5.71 -0.08 -2.71
C TRP A 87 -6.86 -1.07 -2.51
N TYR A 88 -6.55 -2.38 -2.45
CA TYR A 88 -7.54 -3.43 -2.30
C TYR A 88 -8.09 -3.61 -0.87
N GLU A 89 -7.61 -2.88 0.14
CA GLU A 89 -8.15 -3.00 1.52
C GLU A 89 -9.65 -2.67 1.58
N PHE A 90 -10.03 -1.49 1.07
CA PHE A 90 -11.44 -1.09 1.02
C PHE A 90 -12.28 -1.95 0.04
N PRO A 91 -11.86 -2.19 -1.23
CA PRO A 91 -12.54 -3.12 -2.13
C PRO A 91 -12.73 -4.53 -1.57
N ASN A 92 -11.77 -5.05 -0.79
CA ASN A 92 -11.91 -6.36 -0.17
C ASN A 92 -13.07 -6.35 0.84
N MET A 93 -13.22 -5.30 1.65
CA MET A 93 -14.38 -5.17 2.57
C MET A 93 -15.73 -5.19 1.84
N LEU A 94 -15.79 -4.65 0.62
CA LEU A 94 -16.96 -4.75 -0.24
C LEU A 94 -17.16 -6.20 -0.72
N ARG A 95 -16.09 -6.80 -1.26
CA ARG A 95 -16.12 -8.13 -1.90
C ARG A 95 -16.29 -9.29 -0.93
N ASN A 96 -15.90 -9.14 0.33
CA ASN A 96 -16.00 -10.18 1.35
C ASN A 96 -17.20 -9.99 2.29
N GLY A 97 -17.99 -8.93 2.11
CA GLY A 97 -19.20 -8.66 2.90
C GLY A 97 -18.93 -8.05 4.28
N VAL A 98 -17.68 -7.75 4.64
CA VAL A 98 -17.36 -7.18 5.96
C VAL A 98 -17.94 -5.78 6.12
N LEU A 99 -17.89 -4.94 5.08
CA LEU A 99 -18.55 -3.63 5.16
C LEU A 99 -20.07 -3.77 5.31
N ALA A 100 -20.68 -4.71 4.58
CA ALA A 100 -22.11 -4.99 4.68
C ALA A 100 -22.50 -5.38 6.11
N ARG A 101 -21.72 -6.29 6.71
CA ARG A 101 -21.90 -6.74 8.09
C ARG A 101 -21.74 -5.59 9.10
N ILE A 102 -20.71 -4.77 8.96
CA ILE A 102 -20.49 -3.61 9.85
C ILE A 102 -21.69 -2.65 9.78
N LEU A 103 -22.20 -2.37 8.58
CA LEU A 103 -23.32 -1.44 8.41
C LEU A 103 -24.68 -2.03 8.83
N ASP A 104 -24.85 -3.36 8.81
CA ASP A 104 -26.03 -4.03 9.36
C ASP A 104 -26.03 -4.00 10.90
N GLU A 105 -24.88 -4.32 11.52
CA GLU A 105 -24.72 -4.30 12.97
C GLU A 105 -24.67 -2.86 13.54
N HIS A 106 -24.16 -1.90 12.76
CA HIS A 106 -23.96 -0.51 13.15
C HIS A 106 -24.38 0.48 12.03
N PRO A 107 -25.69 0.66 11.79
CA PRO A 107 -26.19 1.47 10.67
C PRO A 107 -25.80 2.96 10.73
N GLN A 108 -25.45 3.46 11.92
CA GLN A 108 -24.97 4.83 12.14
C GLN A 108 -23.52 5.07 11.74
N VAL A 109 -22.78 4.04 11.30
CA VAL A 109 -21.41 4.22 10.82
C VAL A 109 -21.43 4.99 9.50
N GLU A 110 -20.88 6.20 9.54
CA GLU A 110 -20.78 7.09 8.38
C GLU A 110 -19.32 7.29 7.94
N THR A 111 -18.37 7.15 8.86
CA THR A 111 -16.95 7.43 8.64
C THR A 111 -16.09 6.22 9.01
N ILE A 112 -15.13 5.90 8.16
CA ILE A 112 -14.09 4.89 8.40
C ILE A 112 -12.73 5.58 8.42
N MET A 113 -11.90 5.26 9.41
CA MET A 113 -10.48 5.59 9.41
C MET A 113 -9.69 4.38 8.90
N LEU A 114 -8.94 4.55 7.83
CA LEU A 114 -8.01 3.55 7.29
C LEU A 114 -6.58 4.03 7.55
N HIS A 115 -5.77 3.24 8.26
CA HIS A 115 -4.37 3.55 8.50
C HIS A 115 -3.49 2.30 8.34
N ASN A 116 -2.19 2.50 8.10
CA ASN A 116 -1.24 1.40 8.12
C ASN A 116 -1.04 0.89 9.56
N ILE A 117 -0.78 -0.40 9.69
CA ILE A 117 -0.41 -1.02 10.97
C ILE A 117 0.90 -0.47 11.54
N ASP A 118 1.80 0.03 10.69
CA ASP A 118 3.07 0.64 11.10
C ASP A 118 2.96 2.12 11.49
N THR A 119 1.80 2.77 11.27
CA THR A 119 1.50 4.12 11.76
C THR A 119 0.99 4.05 13.20
N LEU A 120 1.88 3.74 14.14
CA LEU A 120 1.53 3.37 15.52
C LEU A 120 0.90 4.48 16.36
N GLY A 121 1.07 5.75 15.97
CA GLY A 121 0.49 6.89 16.66
C GLY A 121 -0.92 7.26 16.21
N ALA A 122 -1.48 6.53 15.24
CA ALA A 122 -2.81 6.82 14.73
C ALA A 122 -3.89 6.36 15.71
N ASP A 123 -4.70 7.29 16.20
CA ASP A 123 -5.87 7.04 17.05
C ASP A 123 -7.12 7.78 16.56
N LEU A 124 -8.27 7.53 17.21
CA LEU A 124 -9.55 8.18 16.91
C LEU A 124 -9.63 9.59 17.53
N ASP A 125 -8.77 10.49 17.06
CA ASP A 125 -8.73 11.88 17.49
C ASP A 125 -9.94 12.67 16.92
N PRO A 126 -10.74 13.35 17.76
CA PRO A 126 -11.88 14.13 17.31
C PRO A 126 -11.52 15.34 16.43
N GLU A 127 -10.30 15.89 16.53
CA GLU A 127 -9.89 17.05 15.73
C GLU A 127 -9.80 16.75 14.22
N PRO A 128 -8.97 15.78 13.75
CA PRO A 128 -8.94 15.43 12.34
C PRO A 128 -10.27 14.86 11.83
N LEU A 129 -11.03 14.15 12.68
CA LEU A 129 -12.39 13.71 12.34
C LEU A 129 -13.32 14.90 12.08
N GLY A 130 -13.35 15.90 12.97
CA GLY A 130 -14.16 17.11 12.80
C GLY A 130 -13.80 17.88 11.52
N ILE A 131 -12.50 18.05 11.25
CA ILE A 131 -12.03 18.69 10.01
C ILE A 131 -12.48 17.90 8.77
N HIS A 132 -12.42 16.56 8.82
CA HIS A 132 -12.89 15.72 7.72
C HIS A 132 -14.38 15.92 7.46
N LEU A 133 -15.21 15.89 8.51
CA LEU A 133 -16.66 16.08 8.40
C LEU A 133 -17.01 17.48 7.85
N ASP A 134 -16.39 18.53 8.39
CA ASP A 134 -16.61 19.92 7.95
C ASP A 134 -16.16 20.16 6.50
N SER A 135 -15.16 19.43 6.03
CA SER A 135 -14.63 19.57 4.66
C SER A 135 -15.59 19.07 3.58
N GLY A 136 -16.53 18.19 3.93
CA GLY A 136 -17.42 17.52 2.97
C GLY A 136 -16.69 16.63 1.95
N MET A 137 -15.42 16.30 2.18
CA MET A 137 -14.61 15.47 1.27
C MET A 137 -14.96 13.99 1.44
N ALA A 138 -14.90 13.23 0.35
CA ALA A 138 -15.08 11.78 0.41
C ALA A 138 -13.88 11.10 1.11
N LEU A 139 -12.67 11.61 0.83
CA LEU A 139 -11.43 11.14 1.42
C LEU A 139 -10.68 12.32 2.04
N THR A 140 -10.08 12.14 3.21
CA THR A 140 -9.15 13.12 3.78
C THR A 140 -7.90 12.42 4.28
N PHE A 141 -6.76 12.78 3.72
CA PHE A 141 -5.48 12.15 4.01
C PHE A 141 -4.71 12.96 5.05
N GLU A 142 -4.22 12.30 6.08
CA GLU A 142 -3.30 12.91 7.03
C GLU A 142 -1.88 12.90 6.48
N VAL A 143 -1.18 14.02 6.60
CA VAL A 143 0.21 14.17 6.18
C VAL A 143 1.04 14.75 7.33
N VAL A 144 2.32 14.39 7.39
CA VAL A 144 3.26 14.91 8.38
C VAL A 144 4.35 15.73 7.70
N SER A 145 4.98 16.66 8.42
CA SER A 145 6.18 17.33 7.90
C SER A 145 7.27 16.31 7.60
N ARG A 146 7.81 16.37 6.37
CA ARG A 146 8.84 15.42 5.91
C ARG A 146 10.13 15.57 6.70
N ARG A 147 10.72 14.43 7.11
CA ARG A 147 12.11 14.27 7.57
C ARG A 147 12.93 13.48 6.55
N VAL A 148 14.25 13.49 6.70
CA VAL A 148 15.19 12.87 5.75
C VAL A 148 14.93 11.36 5.59
N ASP A 149 14.58 10.69 6.68
CA ASP A 149 14.39 9.24 6.73
C ASP A 149 13.00 8.79 6.28
N ASP A 150 12.09 9.74 6.00
CA ASP A 150 10.76 9.40 5.48
C ASP A 150 10.89 8.92 4.04
N ARG A 151 10.43 7.69 3.79
CA ARG A 151 10.47 7.00 2.49
C ARG A 151 9.08 6.70 1.99
N GLY A 152 8.78 7.03 0.75
CA GLY A 152 7.51 6.65 0.10
C GLY A 152 6.90 7.80 -0.69
N GLY A 153 5.60 8.00 -0.53
CA GLY A 153 4.86 9.07 -1.19
C GLY A 153 4.71 10.33 -0.35
N GLY A 154 4.48 11.46 -1.02
CA GLY A 154 4.18 12.72 -0.34
C GLY A 154 3.25 13.63 -1.12
N LEU A 155 2.85 14.72 -0.48
CA LEU A 155 1.91 15.68 -1.07
C LEU A 155 2.64 16.59 -2.06
N ALA A 156 2.19 16.56 -3.31
CA ALA A 156 2.73 17.37 -4.39
C ALA A 156 1.61 18.10 -5.14
N ARG A 157 1.98 19.11 -5.93
CA ARG A 157 1.09 19.68 -6.94
C ARG A 157 1.41 19.08 -8.29
N VAL A 158 0.47 18.33 -8.86
CA VAL A 158 0.58 17.76 -10.20
C VAL A 158 -0.50 18.42 -11.05
N ASN A 159 -0.12 19.04 -12.17
CA ASN A 159 -1.03 19.81 -13.03
C ASN A 159 -1.88 20.83 -12.25
N GLY A 160 -1.25 21.51 -11.28
CA GLY A 160 -1.87 22.54 -10.44
C GLY A 160 -2.70 22.03 -9.24
N LYS A 161 -3.02 20.73 -9.19
CA LYS A 161 -3.85 20.14 -8.13
C LYS A 161 -3.01 19.44 -7.07
N PRO A 162 -3.27 19.65 -5.76
CA PRO A 162 -2.69 18.83 -4.71
C PRO A 162 -3.11 17.36 -4.85
N ARG A 163 -2.13 16.46 -4.87
CA ARG A 163 -2.33 15.00 -4.81
C ARG A 163 -1.18 14.32 -4.08
N LEU A 164 -1.46 13.15 -3.53
CA LEU A 164 -0.39 12.28 -3.08
C LEU A 164 0.29 11.67 -4.30
N MET A 165 1.61 11.70 -4.29
CA MET A 165 2.46 11.14 -5.32
C MET A 165 3.34 10.08 -4.67
N GLU A 166 3.14 8.83 -5.07
CA GLU A 166 3.90 7.70 -4.59
C GLU A 166 5.36 7.75 -5.05
N GLY A 167 6.26 7.17 -4.26
CA GLY A 167 7.70 7.13 -4.58
C GLY A 167 7.98 6.54 -5.98
N LEU A 168 7.27 5.48 -6.33
CA LEU A 168 7.36 4.82 -7.64
C LEU A 168 6.81 5.66 -8.80
N ALA A 169 6.02 6.70 -8.52
CA ALA A 169 5.47 7.60 -9.52
C ALA A 169 6.34 8.85 -9.76
N GLN A 170 7.40 9.02 -8.97
CA GLN A 170 8.26 10.20 -9.08
C GLN A 170 9.13 10.11 -10.34
N PRO A 171 9.22 11.18 -11.15
CA PRO A 171 10.04 11.16 -12.37
C PRO A 171 11.54 10.97 -12.11
N ARG A 172 12.02 11.46 -10.97
CA ARG A 172 13.42 11.40 -10.54
C ARG A 172 13.49 11.17 -9.05
N GLU A 173 14.51 10.44 -8.58
CA GLU A 173 14.71 10.18 -7.15
C GLU A 173 14.89 11.48 -6.36
N GLU A 174 15.56 12.49 -6.91
CA GLU A 174 15.78 13.75 -6.20
C GLU A 174 14.52 14.59 -5.99
N ASP A 175 13.43 14.31 -6.72
CA ASP A 175 12.16 15.01 -6.51
C ASP A 175 11.57 14.68 -5.12
N GLU A 176 11.96 13.56 -4.49
CA GLU A 176 11.54 13.18 -3.14
C GLU A 176 11.97 14.24 -2.11
N PHE A 177 13.15 14.84 -2.30
CA PHE A 177 13.69 15.88 -1.41
C PHE A 177 12.96 17.23 -1.52
N ARG A 178 12.14 17.41 -2.56
CA ARG A 178 11.35 18.65 -2.78
C ARG A 178 10.01 18.60 -2.06
N LEU A 179 9.60 17.42 -1.57
CA LEU A 179 8.36 17.24 -0.84
C LEU A 179 8.47 17.86 0.56
N ARG A 180 7.43 18.60 0.96
CA ARG A 180 7.34 19.20 2.30
C ARG A 180 6.54 18.35 3.28
N TYR A 181 5.63 17.55 2.73
CA TYR A 181 4.71 16.72 3.49
C TYR A 181 4.82 15.29 3.00
N TYR A 182 4.92 14.37 3.96
CA TYR A 182 4.98 12.94 3.77
C TYR A 182 3.61 12.31 4.09
N ASN A 183 3.22 11.29 3.33
CA ASN A 183 1.96 10.59 3.52
C ASN A 183 2.03 9.67 4.75
N SER A 184 1.19 9.92 5.77
CA SER A 184 1.12 9.06 6.96
C SER A 184 0.43 7.71 6.70
N MET A 185 -0.19 7.56 5.52
CA MET A 185 -1.11 6.47 5.18
C MET A 185 -2.37 6.39 6.05
N THR A 186 -2.67 7.42 6.83
CA THR A 186 -3.95 7.57 7.53
C THR A 186 -4.94 8.35 6.66
N THR A 187 -6.11 7.77 6.43
CA THR A 187 -7.18 8.32 5.59
C THR A 187 -8.52 8.22 6.30
N TRP A 188 -9.23 9.34 6.39
CA TRP A 188 -10.64 9.38 6.77
C TRP A 188 -11.53 9.25 5.54
N ILE A 189 -12.54 8.39 5.61
CA ILE A 189 -13.37 7.95 4.49
C ILE A 189 -14.84 8.13 4.86
N GLN A 190 -15.57 8.96 4.12
CA GLN A 190 -17.03 8.97 4.19
C GLN A 190 -17.58 7.77 3.42
N VAL A 191 -18.37 6.91 4.10
CA VAL A 191 -18.86 5.64 3.54
C VAL A 191 -19.71 5.87 2.30
N ASP A 192 -20.76 6.68 2.39
CA ASP A 192 -21.71 6.85 1.28
C ASP A 192 -21.10 7.54 0.06
N PRO A 193 -20.33 8.63 0.18
CA PRO A 193 -19.55 9.17 -0.93
C PRO A 193 -18.59 8.15 -1.55
N MET A 194 -17.94 7.31 -0.74
CA MET A 194 -17.03 6.29 -1.26
C MET A 194 -17.79 5.18 -2.01
N LEU A 195 -18.92 4.72 -1.51
CA LEU A 195 -19.80 3.79 -2.23
C LEU A 195 -20.25 4.41 -3.57
N ALA A 196 -20.68 5.67 -3.57
CA ALA A 196 -21.08 6.38 -4.78
C ALA A 196 -19.94 6.51 -5.81
N ILE A 197 -18.70 6.73 -5.36
CA ILE A 197 -17.49 6.70 -6.21
C ILE A 197 -17.31 5.33 -6.88
N PHE A 198 -17.59 4.24 -6.18
CA PHE A 198 -17.64 2.90 -6.75
C PHE A 198 -18.91 2.64 -7.57
N GLY A 199 -19.89 3.54 -7.59
CA GLY A 199 -21.19 3.38 -8.24
C GLY A 199 -22.07 2.36 -7.53
N LEU A 200 -22.05 2.38 -6.20
CA LEU A 200 -22.82 1.54 -5.28
C LEU A 200 -23.56 2.41 -4.27
N GLU A 201 -24.63 1.86 -3.71
CA GLU A 201 -25.33 2.37 -2.52
C GLU A 201 -25.23 1.35 -1.38
N ARG A 202 -25.65 1.68 -0.15
CA ARG A 202 -25.54 0.76 0.99
C ARG A 202 -26.31 -0.54 0.74
N GLU A 203 -27.47 -0.44 0.12
CA GLU A 203 -28.36 -1.56 -0.22
C GLU A 203 -27.69 -2.56 -1.17
N ASP A 204 -26.75 -2.09 -2.00
CA ASP A 204 -26.02 -2.94 -2.94
C ASP A 204 -25.05 -3.89 -2.24
N LEU A 205 -24.65 -3.59 -1.01
CA LEU A 205 -23.74 -4.42 -0.23
C LEU A 205 -24.39 -5.74 0.21
N ALA A 206 -25.72 -5.78 0.28
CA ALA A 206 -26.51 -7.01 0.50
C ALA A 206 -27.02 -7.62 -0.83
N GLY A 207 -26.70 -6.99 -1.96
CA GLY A 207 -27.14 -7.39 -3.29
C GLY A 207 -26.27 -8.48 -3.93
N PRO A 208 -26.44 -8.73 -5.24
CA PRO A 208 -25.67 -9.73 -5.96
C PRO A 208 -24.16 -9.45 -5.94
N GLU A 209 -23.35 -10.46 -5.63
CA GLU A 209 -21.88 -10.33 -5.58
C GLU A 209 -21.30 -9.84 -6.91
N GLU A 210 -21.94 -10.16 -8.04
CA GLU A 210 -21.53 -9.73 -9.38
C GLU A 210 -21.54 -8.21 -9.54
N LYS A 211 -22.52 -7.52 -8.93
CA LYS A 211 -22.63 -6.06 -8.98
C LYS A 211 -21.43 -5.40 -8.29
N ILE A 212 -21.10 -5.87 -7.08
CA ILE A 212 -19.93 -5.41 -6.32
C ILE A 212 -18.63 -5.75 -7.09
N ALA A 213 -18.55 -6.96 -7.65
CA ALA A 213 -17.41 -7.40 -8.45
C ALA A 213 -17.18 -6.50 -9.66
N GLU A 214 -18.24 -6.11 -10.36
CA GLU A 214 -18.17 -5.21 -11.50
C GLU A 214 -17.77 -3.79 -11.09
N ALA A 215 -18.35 -3.26 -10.01
CA ALA A 215 -17.97 -1.96 -9.45
C ALA A 215 -16.48 -1.88 -9.10
N VAL A 216 -15.96 -2.90 -8.41
CA VAL A 216 -14.54 -2.99 -8.07
C VAL A 216 -13.67 -3.09 -9.31
N ARG A 217 -14.05 -3.91 -10.31
CA ARG A 217 -13.30 -4.01 -11.58
C ARG A 217 -13.28 -2.68 -12.33
N ARG A 218 -14.41 -1.98 -12.42
CA ARG A 218 -14.53 -0.67 -13.07
C ARG A 218 -13.65 0.39 -12.40
N MET A 219 -13.53 0.36 -11.07
CA MET A 219 -12.61 1.28 -10.40
C MET A 219 -11.15 0.86 -10.63
N ALA A 220 -10.86 -0.44 -10.52
CA ALA A 220 -9.50 -0.96 -10.69
C ALA A 220 -8.87 -0.61 -12.05
N THR A 221 -9.65 -0.54 -13.14
CA THR A 221 -9.16 -0.13 -14.47
C THR A 221 -8.76 1.34 -14.56
N ARG A 222 -9.24 2.19 -13.66
CA ARG A 222 -8.91 3.62 -13.59
C ARG A 222 -7.71 3.90 -12.68
N MET A 223 -7.47 3.03 -11.72
CA MET A 223 -6.35 3.17 -10.80
C MET A 223 -5.02 2.99 -11.53
N PRO A 224 -4.02 3.85 -11.27
CA PRO A 224 -2.63 3.62 -11.65
C PRO A 224 -2.18 2.20 -11.25
N THR A 225 -1.32 1.61 -12.08
CA THR A 225 -0.76 0.27 -11.84
C THR A 225 0.75 0.36 -11.94
N TYR A 226 1.43 0.00 -10.86
CA TYR A 226 2.89 -0.08 -10.85
C TYR A 226 3.32 -1.49 -11.21
N VAL A 227 4.41 -1.60 -11.96
CA VAL A 227 5.12 -2.85 -12.17
C VAL A 227 6.38 -2.79 -11.32
N THR A 228 6.50 -3.71 -10.37
CA THR A 228 7.71 -3.83 -9.55
C THR A 228 8.39 -5.16 -9.84
N ILE A 229 9.72 -5.13 -9.93
CA ILE A 229 10.53 -6.33 -10.03
C ILE A 229 10.92 -6.74 -8.61
N LYS A 230 10.59 -7.97 -8.25
CA LYS A 230 10.94 -8.58 -6.96
C LYS A 230 11.72 -9.85 -7.18
N ASP A 231 12.49 -10.22 -6.17
CA ASP A 231 13.24 -11.47 -6.16
C ASP A 231 12.45 -12.55 -5.42
N VAL A 232 12.33 -13.72 -6.04
CA VAL A 232 11.72 -14.91 -5.44
C VAL A 232 12.74 -16.03 -5.32
N LYS A 233 12.64 -16.75 -4.21
CA LYS A 233 13.50 -17.92 -3.94
C LYS A 233 12.87 -19.15 -4.57
N ARG A 234 13.68 -19.93 -5.28
CA ARG A 234 13.27 -21.22 -5.86
C ARG A 234 14.17 -22.31 -5.33
N ARG A 235 13.57 -23.25 -4.59
CA ARG A 235 14.27 -24.41 -4.05
C ARG A 235 14.12 -25.62 -4.96
N TRP A 236 15.22 -26.34 -5.19
CA TRP A 236 15.23 -27.55 -6.00
C TRP A 236 16.31 -28.53 -5.55
N GLY A 237 16.26 -29.75 -6.07
CA GLY A 237 17.22 -30.81 -5.73
C GLY A 237 17.29 -31.10 -4.23
N HIS A 238 18.52 -31.23 -3.71
CA HIS A 238 18.81 -31.52 -2.31
C HIS A 238 19.07 -30.25 -1.48
N GLY A 239 18.25 -29.21 -1.67
CA GLY A 239 18.33 -27.96 -0.89
C GLY A 239 19.09 -26.82 -1.58
N GLN A 240 19.23 -26.87 -2.91
CA GLN A 240 19.73 -25.74 -3.69
C GLN A 240 18.66 -24.63 -3.71
N GLU A 241 19.10 -23.38 -3.64
CA GLU A 241 18.23 -22.20 -3.68
C GLU A 241 18.77 -21.22 -4.72
N ASP A 242 17.97 -20.94 -5.74
CA ASP A 242 18.23 -19.90 -6.72
C ASP A 242 17.29 -18.71 -6.49
N VAL A 243 17.73 -17.53 -6.92
CA VAL A 243 16.94 -16.30 -6.87
C VAL A 243 16.59 -15.88 -8.28
N TYR A 244 15.30 -15.68 -8.54
CA TYR A 244 14.78 -15.25 -9.84
C TYR A 244 14.03 -13.93 -9.71
N PRO A 245 14.22 -12.99 -10.65
CA PRO A 245 13.42 -11.80 -10.72
C PRO A 245 12.03 -12.15 -11.28
N VAL A 246 11.00 -11.57 -10.70
CA VAL A 246 9.61 -11.68 -11.14
C VAL A 246 8.98 -10.29 -11.20
N ALA A 247 8.08 -10.09 -12.16
CA ALA A 247 7.26 -8.90 -12.21
C ALA A 247 5.99 -9.11 -11.37
N GLN A 248 5.62 -8.10 -10.60
CA GLN A 248 4.34 -8.03 -9.90
C GLN A 248 3.67 -6.68 -10.12
N PHE A 249 2.34 -6.67 -10.04
CA PHE A 249 1.54 -5.47 -10.21
C PHE A 249 0.93 -5.02 -8.89
N GLU A 250 1.00 -3.72 -8.64
CA GLU A 250 0.52 -3.11 -7.40
C GLU A 250 -0.35 -1.88 -7.69
N LYS A 251 -1.44 -1.74 -6.92
CA LYS A 251 -2.29 -0.54 -6.88
C LYS A 251 -2.24 0.05 -5.48
N LEU A 252 -2.01 1.36 -5.40
CA LEU A 252 -1.77 2.06 -4.15
C LEU A 252 -3.00 2.92 -3.79
N TRP A 253 -3.40 2.89 -2.53
CA TRP A 253 -4.59 3.59 -2.01
C TRP A 253 -4.53 5.12 -2.22
N SER A 254 -3.37 5.72 -1.99
CA SER A 254 -3.12 7.15 -2.16
C SER A 254 -3.33 7.64 -3.60
N ASP A 255 -3.25 6.76 -4.60
CA ASP A 255 -3.56 7.10 -5.99
C ASP A 255 -5.06 7.36 -6.22
N MET A 256 -5.92 7.13 -5.23
CA MET A 256 -7.28 7.66 -5.25
C MET A 256 -7.26 9.19 -5.43
N THR A 257 -6.24 9.88 -4.92
CA THR A 257 -6.04 11.33 -5.09
C THR A 257 -5.67 11.75 -6.52
N ALA A 258 -5.31 10.80 -7.38
CA ALA A 258 -5.06 11.05 -8.79
C ALA A 258 -6.36 11.19 -9.61
N LEU A 259 -7.45 10.62 -9.11
CA LEU A 259 -8.75 10.60 -9.77
C LEU A 259 -9.46 11.93 -9.53
N SER A 260 -9.68 12.69 -10.62
CA SER A 260 -10.16 14.07 -10.56
C SER A 260 -11.55 14.27 -9.96
N GLU A 261 -12.34 13.20 -10.00
CA GLU A 261 -13.72 13.07 -9.57
C GLU A 261 -13.85 12.62 -8.12
N VAL A 262 -12.75 12.26 -7.46
CA VAL A 262 -12.73 11.84 -6.06
C VAL A 262 -12.41 13.06 -5.20
N PRO A 263 -13.36 13.58 -4.40
CA PRO A 263 -13.12 14.73 -3.53
C PRO A 263 -12.12 14.34 -2.43
N CYS A 264 -10.92 14.91 -2.48
CA CYS A 264 -9.84 14.62 -1.55
C CYS A 264 -9.41 15.88 -0.79
N GLY A 265 -9.37 15.78 0.54
CA GLY A 265 -8.78 16.75 1.46
C GLY A 265 -7.44 16.28 2.02
N TYR A 266 -6.71 17.20 2.64
CA TYR A 266 -5.41 16.93 3.28
C TYR A 266 -5.31 17.68 4.60
N ILE A 267 -4.86 17.00 5.66
CA ILE A 267 -4.67 17.59 6.99
C ILE A 267 -3.22 17.37 7.40
N ALA A 268 -2.52 18.44 7.78
CA ALA A 268 -1.21 18.31 8.41
C ALA A 268 -1.40 17.96 9.89
N VAL A 269 -0.88 16.81 10.31
CA VAL A 269 -1.00 16.31 11.69
C VAL A 269 0.35 16.30 12.41
N PRO A 270 0.36 16.25 13.76
CA PRO A 270 1.60 16.08 14.52
C PRO A 270 2.36 14.83 14.07
N ARG A 271 3.70 14.91 14.05
CA ARG A 271 4.52 13.79 13.60
C ARG A 271 4.29 12.52 14.42
N MET A 272 4.10 12.65 15.73
CA MET A 272 3.88 11.51 16.62
C MET A 272 2.67 10.66 16.21
N ARG A 273 1.63 11.30 15.66
CA ARG A 273 0.43 10.64 15.14
C ARG A 273 0.68 9.90 13.82
N GLY A 274 1.42 10.53 12.90
CA GLY A 274 1.48 10.09 11.50
C GLY A 274 2.78 9.45 11.03
N GLN A 275 3.80 9.30 11.89
CA GLN A 275 5.05 8.64 11.53
C GLN A 275 4.92 7.11 11.58
N GLN A 276 5.76 6.44 10.76
CA GLN A 276 5.71 5.00 10.55
C GLN A 276 6.97 4.32 11.07
N LEU A 277 6.81 3.16 11.70
CA LEU A 277 7.91 2.30 12.14
C LEU A 277 8.09 1.15 11.14
N LYS A 278 8.92 1.37 10.11
CA LYS A 278 9.10 0.45 8.97
C LYS A 278 10.23 -0.55 9.16
N ASP A 279 11.27 -0.17 9.89
CA ASP A 279 12.47 -0.98 10.07
C ASP A 279 12.90 -1.00 11.55
N PRO A 280 13.36 -2.15 12.07
CA PRO A 280 13.93 -2.25 13.42
C PRO A 280 15.04 -1.22 13.74
N ASP A 281 15.80 -0.75 12.74
CA ASP A 281 16.83 0.26 12.94
C ASP A 281 16.30 1.63 13.42
N GLN A 282 15.00 1.87 13.25
CA GLN A 282 14.31 3.09 13.70
C GLN A 282 13.95 3.06 15.19
N LEU A 283 14.03 1.89 15.85
CA LEU A 283 13.59 1.72 17.24
C LEU A 283 14.37 2.61 18.23
N ASP A 284 15.67 2.82 18.00
CA ASP A 284 16.49 3.68 18.87
C ASP A 284 16.03 5.13 18.80
N ALA A 285 15.77 5.65 17.60
CA ALA A 285 15.24 7.01 17.44
C ALA A 285 13.89 7.17 18.14
N TRP A 286 12.98 6.21 17.96
CA TRP A 286 11.64 6.21 18.59
C TRP A 286 11.70 6.14 20.12
N ALA A 287 12.68 5.43 20.68
CA ALA A 287 12.89 5.35 22.13
C ALA A 287 13.43 6.65 22.73
N ASN A 288 14.05 7.51 21.92
CA ASN A 288 14.73 8.72 22.38
C ASN A 288 13.99 10.02 22.03
N ASP A 289 13.09 10.02 21.05
CA ASP A 289 12.43 11.24 20.56
C ASP A 289 11.02 11.49 21.14
N GLY A 290 10.54 10.61 22.02
CA GLY A 290 9.22 10.67 22.65
C GLY A 290 8.13 9.88 21.93
N SER A 291 8.44 9.23 20.80
CA SER A 291 7.47 8.44 20.04
C SER A 291 6.96 7.25 20.82
N ARG A 292 7.86 6.54 21.52
CA ARG A 292 7.49 5.41 22.37
C ARG A 292 6.53 5.84 23.49
N GLU A 293 6.85 6.92 24.19
CA GLU A 293 6.03 7.44 25.28
C GLU A 293 4.66 7.92 24.78
N TYR A 294 4.62 8.54 23.60
CA TYR A 294 3.37 8.93 22.97
C TYR A 294 2.48 7.72 22.67
N VAL A 295 3.00 6.71 21.98
CA VAL A 295 2.24 5.48 21.66
C VAL A 295 1.82 4.75 22.94
N ALA A 296 2.70 4.64 23.93
CA ALA A 296 2.38 4.05 25.24
C ALA A 296 1.25 4.81 25.97
N GLY A 297 1.08 6.11 25.69
CA GLY A 297 0.01 6.93 26.24
C GLY A 297 -1.35 6.77 25.54
N LEU A 298 -1.40 6.16 24.34
CA LEU A 298 -2.63 5.95 23.57
C LEU A 298 -3.45 4.73 24.03
N GLY A 299 -2.82 3.81 24.76
CA GLY A 299 -3.44 2.53 25.13
C GLY A 299 -2.95 2.01 26.47
N ILE A 300 -3.60 0.94 26.93
CA ILE A 300 -3.14 0.15 28.08
C ILE A 300 -2.35 -1.02 27.50
N PHE A 301 -1.07 -1.10 27.82
CA PHE A 301 -0.18 -2.18 27.40
C PHE A 301 0.25 -2.96 28.64
N ASP A 302 0.13 -4.29 28.58
CA ASP A 302 0.58 -5.22 29.65
C ASP A 302 2.10 -5.45 29.63
#